data_AF-A0A2I8AA46-F1
#
_entry.id   AF-A0A2I8AA46-F1
#
_cell.length_a   1.000
_cell.length_b   1.000
_cell.length_c   1.000
_cell.angle_alpha   90.00
_cell.angle_beta   90.00
_cell.angle_gamma   90.00
#
_symmetry.space_group_name_H-M   'P 1'
#
loop_
_entity.id
_entity.type
_entity.pdbx_description
1 polymer ?
#
loop_
_entity_poly.entity_id
_entity_poly.type
_entity_poly.pdbx_seq_one_letter_code
_entity_poly.pdbx_strand_id
1 'polypeptide(L)' 'MLKIGWYSAKLFFEGKLLRDPIYVVRQTVIGSSIGFFTFVLLALLQLPLAYVVGISSVVAGAVMPWLFKDLKMK' A
#
# COMPACT_ATOMS: atom_id res chain seq x y z
N MET A 1 17.67 9.87 -15.32
CA MET A 1 16.42 9.39 -14.68
C MET A 1 16.43 9.54 -13.16
N LEU A 2 17.55 9.26 -12.46
CA LEU A 2 17.68 9.49 -11.00
C LEU A 2 17.36 10.92 -10.53
N LYS A 3 17.73 11.96 -11.31
CA LYS A 3 17.39 13.35 -11.00
C LYS A 3 15.88 13.61 -10.90
N ILE A 4 15.08 12.95 -11.75
CA ILE A 4 13.62 13.10 -11.77
C ILE A 4 13.02 12.40 -10.53
N GLY A 5 13.48 11.18 -10.24
CA GLY A 5 13.07 10.48 -9.02
C GLY A 5 13.41 11.24 -7.74
N TRP A 6 14.59 11.86 -7.68
CA TRP A 6 15.01 12.71 -6.57
C TRP A 6 14.12 13.96 -6.41
N TYR A 7 13.75 14.60 -7.52
CA TYR A 7 12.86 15.76 -7.50
C TYR A 7 11.45 15.38 -7.05
N SER A 8 10.91 14.26 -7.53
CA SER A 8 9.61 13.73 -7.07
C SER A 8 9.64 13.36 -5.60
N ALA A 9 10.70 12.70 -5.11
CA ALA A 9 10.85 12.41 -3.69
C ALA A 9 10.85 13.69 -2.85
N LYS A 10 11.60 14.72 -3.28
CA LYS A 10 11.62 16.02 -2.60
C LYS A 10 10.23 16.66 -2.55
N LEU A 11 9.49 16.70 -3.67
CA LEU A 11 8.11 17.22 -3.70
C LEU A 11 7.12 16.40 -2.87
N PHE A 12 7.34 15.07 -2.76
CA PHE A 12 6.53 14.19 -1.91
C PHE A 12 6.71 14.53 -0.43
N PHE A 13 7.96 14.68 0.03
CA PHE A 13 8.26 15.09 1.41
C PHE A 13 7.82 16.54 1.71
N GLU A 14 7.84 17.44 0.71
CA GLU A 14 7.28 18.78 0.85
C GLU A 14 5.74 18.82 0.83
N GLY A 15 5.06 17.67 0.64
CA GLY A 15 3.59 17.59 0.57
C GLY A 15 2.99 18.23 -0.68
N LYS A 16 3.82 18.59 -1.67
CA LYS A 16 3.41 19.30 -2.89
C LYS A 16 3.09 18.36 -4.05
N LEU A 17 3.49 17.08 -3.96
CA LEU A 17 3.29 16.11 -5.04
C LEU A 17 1.87 15.56 -5.08
N LEU A 18 1.29 15.28 -3.91
CA LEU A 18 -0.04 14.68 -3.78
C LEU A 18 -1.09 15.76 -3.66
N ARG A 19 -2.18 15.63 -4.44
CA ARG A 19 -3.29 16.57 -4.35
C ARG A 19 -4.06 16.45 -3.03
N ASP A 20 -4.17 15.23 -2.50
CA ASP A 20 -4.81 14.93 -1.23
C ASP A 20 -3.96 13.91 -0.43
N PRO A 21 -3.08 14.37 0.47
CA PRO A 21 -2.23 13.48 1.27
C PRO A 21 -3.03 12.65 2.28
N ILE A 22 -4.18 13.14 2.76
CA ILE A 22 -5.03 12.42 3.71
C ILE A 22 -5.65 11.20 3.05
N TYR A 23 -6.09 11.35 1.79
CA TYR A 23 -6.58 10.24 0.99
C TYR A 23 -5.53 9.12 0.88
N VAL A 24 -4.26 9.45 0.59
CA VAL A 24 -3.18 8.46 0.47
C VAL A 24 -2.91 7.72 1.78
N VAL A 25 -2.87 8.45 2.90
CA VAL A 25 -2.69 7.83 4.22
C VAL A 25 -3.86 6.91 4.54
N ARG A 26 -5.10 7.37 4.34
CA ARG A 26 -6.31 6.59 4.60
C ARG A 26 -6.31 5.28 3.81
N GLN A 27 -5.94 5.34 2.54
CA GLN A 27 -5.87 4.15 1.69
C GLN A 27 -4.74 3.22 2.09
N THR A 28 -3.57 3.76 2.43
CA THR A 28 -2.47 2.93 2.96
C THR A 28 -2.91 2.17 4.21
N VAL A 29 -3.62 2.83 5.12
CA VAL A 29 -4.15 2.21 6.34
C VAL A 29 -5.19 1.14 6.01
N ILE A 30 -6.12 1.40 5.08
CA ILE A 30 -7.12 0.41 4.65
C ILE A 30 -6.45 -0.81 4.01
N GLY A 31 -5.54 -0.61 3.05
CA GLY A 31 -4.83 -1.69 2.37
C GLY A 31 -3.97 -2.51 3.34
N SER A 32 -3.25 -1.83 4.24
CA SER A 32 -2.45 -2.51 5.27
C SER A 32 -3.33 -3.29 6.25
N SER A 33 -4.50 -2.76 6.61
CA SER A 33 -5.45 -3.46 7.47
C SER A 33 -5.96 -4.72 6.79
N ILE A 34 -6.36 -4.66 5.51
CA ILE A 34 -6.81 -5.82 4.73
C ILE A 34 -5.72 -6.90 4.67
N GLY A 35 -4.47 -6.50 4.36
CA GLY A 35 -3.34 -7.43 4.35
C GLY A 35 -3.08 -8.06 5.72
N PHE A 36 -3.11 -7.27 6.78
CA PHE A 36 -2.92 -7.76 8.16
C PHE A 36 -4.02 -8.73 8.59
N PHE A 37 -5.29 -8.39 8.36
CA PHE A 37 -6.41 -9.28 8.67
C PHE A 37 -6.32 -10.59 7.89
N THR A 38 -5.96 -10.52 6.60
CA THR A 38 -5.76 -11.71 5.76
C THR A 38 -4.64 -12.60 6.31
N PHE A 39 -3.52 -12.00 6.71
CA PHE A 39 -2.41 -12.72 7.34
C PHE A 39 -2.84 -13.40 8.64
N VAL A 40 -3.52 -12.67 9.54
CA VAL A 40 -4.00 -13.20 10.82
C VAL A 40 -5.00 -14.35 10.62
N LEU A 41 -5.96 -14.20 9.72
CA LEU A 41 -6.94 -15.24 9.38
C LEU A 41 -6.25 -16.52 8.89
N LEU A 42 -5.30 -16.40 7.95
CA LEU A 42 -4.55 -17.54 7.43
C LEU A 42 -3.63 -18.17 8.47
N ALA A 43 -3.06 -17.38 9.37
CA ALA A 43 -2.26 -17.86 10.49
C ALA A 43 -3.10 -18.65 11.50
N LEU A 44 -4.35 -18.23 11.76
CA LEU A 44 -5.28 -18.97 12.61
C LEU A 44 -5.63 -20.35 12.04
N LEU A 45 -5.60 -20.52 10.71
CA LEU A 45 -5.81 -21.81 10.04
C LEU A 45 -4.61 -22.77 10.18
N GLN A 46 -3.58 -22.40 10.95
CA GLN A 46 -2.36 -23.19 11.17
C GLN A 46 -1.64 -23.59 9.87
N LEU A 47 -1.82 -22.81 8.80
CA LEU A 47 -1.13 -23.02 7.54
C LEU A 47 0.38 -22.77 7.72
N PRO A 48 1.24 -23.45 6.94
CA PRO A 48 2.67 -23.16 6.97
C PRO A 48 2.91 -21.68 6.63
N LEU A 49 3.80 -21.04 7.39
CA LEU A 49 4.11 -19.61 7.29
C LEU A 49 4.39 -19.14 5.85
N ALA A 50 5.03 -19.98 5.03
CA ALA A 50 5.28 -19.69 3.62
C ALA A 50 3.99 -19.40 2.82
N TYR A 51 2.93 -20.18 3.05
CA TYR A 51 1.64 -19.97 2.41
C TYR A 51 0.91 -18.76 2.98
N VAL A 52 0.96 -18.57 4.29
CA VAL A 52 0.34 -17.42 4.97
C VAL A 52 0.92 -16.12 4.42
N VAL A 53 2.25 -15.99 4.40
CA VAL A 53 2.96 -14.81 3.88
C VAL A 53 2.74 -14.64 2.38
N GLY A 54 2.83 -15.73 1.61
CA GLY A 54 2.65 -15.70 0.17
C GLY A 54 1.26 -15.18 -0.23
N ILE A 55 0.21 -15.78 0.33
CA ILE A 55 -1.17 -15.42 0.02
C ILE A 55 -1.50 -14.01 0.54
N SER A 56 -1.12 -13.68 1.79
CA SER A 56 -1.40 -12.35 2.34
C SER A 56 -0.73 -11.23 1.54
N SER A 57 0.49 -11.47 1.06
CA SER A 57 1.24 -10.49 0.25
C SER A 57 0.62 -10.31 -1.13
N VAL A 58 0.18 -11.40 -1.77
CA VAL A 58 -0.54 -11.34 -3.06
C VAL A 58 -1.85 -10.57 -2.90
N VAL A 59 -2.63 -10.86 -1.86
CA VAL A 59 -3.89 -10.16 -1.59
C VAL A 59 -3.65 -8.67 -1.34
N ALA A 60 -2.72 -8.32 -0.45
CA ALA A 60 -2.40 -6.92 -0.16
C ALA A 60 -1.90 -6.17 -1.42
N GLY A 61 -1.04 -6.81 -2.20
CA GLY A 61 -0.51 -6.26 -3.46
C GLY A 61 -1.59 -6.08 -4.54
N ALA A 62 -2.55 -6.99 -4.64
CA ALA A 62 -3.65 -6.90 -5.60
C ALA A 62 -4.69 -5.84 -5.22
N VAL A 63 -4.91 -5.61 -3.93
CA VAL A 63 -5.86 -4.60 -3.43
C VAL A 63 -5.32 -3.17 -3.60
N MET A 64 -4.01 -2.97 -3.47
CA MET A 64 -3.38 -1.64 -3.55
C MET A 64 -3.71 -0.86 -4.84
N PRO A 65 -3.55 -1.40 -6.07
CA PRO A 65 -3.88 -0.69 -7.30
C PRO A 65 -5.34 -0.24 -7.37
N TRP A 66 -6.26 -1.06 -6.88
CA TRP A 66 -7.68 -0.72 -6.85
C TRP A 66 -7.99 0.39 -5.84
N LEU A 67 -7.33 0.35 -4.69
CA LEU A 67 -7.50 1.36 -3.65
C LEU A 67 -6.98 2.72 -4.15
N PHE A 68 -5.75 2.76 -4.68
CA PHE A 68 -5.12 3.98 -5.18
C PHE A 68 -5.61 4.46 -6.56
N LYS A 69 -6.72 3.93 -7.08
CA LYS A 69 -7.22 4.27 -8.43
C LYS A 69 -7.50 5.76 -8.63
N ASP A 70 -7.96 6.48 -7.60
CA ASP A 70 -8.28 7.91 -7.68
C ASP A 70 -7.13 8.80 -7.17
N LEU A 71 -5.91 8.27 -7.05
CA LEU A 71 -4.74 9.04 -6.64
C LEU A 71 -4.41 10.11 -7.70
N LYS A 72 -4.57 11.38 -7.30
CA LYS A 72 -4.25 12.54 -8.15
C LYS A 72 -2.96 13.19 -7.67
N MET A 73 -2.03 13.39 -8.60
CA MET A 73 -0.87 14.25 -8.40
C MET A 73 -1.26 15.70 -8.69
N LYS A 74 -0.52 16.64 -8.08
CA LYS A 74 -0.68 18.08 -8.30
C LYS A 74 0.26 18.58 -9.39
#